data_AF-A0A958D2N0-F1
#
_entry.id   AF-A0A958D2N0-F1
#
_cell.length_a   1.000
_cell.length_b   1.000
_cell.length_c   1.000
_cell.angle_alpha   90.00
_cell.angle_beta   90.00
_cell.angle_gamma   90.00
#
_symmetry.space_group_name_H-M   'P 1'
#
loop_
_entity.id
_entity.type
_entity.pdbx_description
1 polymer ?
#
loop_
_entity_poly.entity_id
_entity_poly.type
_entity_poly.pdbx_seq_one_letter_code
_entity_poly.pdbx_strand_id
1 'polypeptide(L)'
;SMLALYHLFGGSKSSSLPGVEAVLAEAGVATAPAARRAVLVGTDLSPGQVHTKPDGTTIRTMWGELAYQLGGKEGYALVADSDRRATSPGSDVLAELFRRHAPVLVLIDEWVAYARQCVGKNDIPAGNFDTQASFAQALTEAAKRAPRTLVVASIPASRIEVGGQNGEHALEALKNVFERVGKAWRPASADEGFEIVRRRL
;
A
#
# COMPACT_ATOMS: atom_id res chain seq x y z
N SER A 1 7.57 -7.05 -8.73
CA SER A 1 6.76 -5.99 -9.36
C SER A 1 5.35 -5.99 -8.74
N MET A 2 4.79 -4.83 -8.41
CA MET A 2 3.43 -4.72 -7.85
C MET A 2 2.35 -5.19 -8.83
N LEU A 3 2.54 -4.94 -10.13
CA LEU A 3 1.59 -5.38 -11.16
C LEU A 3 1.48 -6.92 -11.22
N ALA A 4 2.60 -7.61 -11.04
CA ALA A 4 2.62 -9.07 -10.95
C ALA A 4 1.80 -9.57 -9.75
N LEU A 5 1.98 -8.96 -8.57
CA LEU A 5 1.17 -9.28 -7.39
C LEU A 5 -0.32 -8.97 -7.61
N TYR A 6 -0.62 -7.83 -8.22
CA TYR A 6 -1.99 -7.44 -8.54
C TYR A 6 -2.67 -8.52 -9.39
N HIS A 7 -2.05 -8.97 -10.48
CA HIS A 7 -2.64 -10.00 -11.34
C HIS A 7 -2.68 -11.38 -10.68
N LEU A 8 -1.61 -11.77 -9.98
CA LEU A 8 -1.50 -13.07 -9.33
C LEU A 8 -2.60 -13.29 -8.28
N PHE A 9 -2.89 -12.27 -7.48
CA PHE A 9 -3.93 -12.33 -6.44
C PHE A 9 -5.29 -11.80 -6.92
N GLY A 10 -5.47 -11.59 -8.23
CA GLY A 10 -6.69 -11.07 -8.82
C GLY A 10 -7.78 -12.11 -9.10
N GLY A 11 -7.52 -13.39 -8.85
CA GLY A 11 -8.45 -14.48 -9.14
C GLY A 11 -8.46 -14.94 -10.60
N SER A 12 -7.59 -14.37 -11.45
CA SER A 12 -7.32 -14.94 -12.78
C SER A 12 -6.76 -16.35 -12.64
N LYS A 13 -7.10 -17.26 -13.57
CA LYS A 13 -6.53 -18.61 -13.58
C LYS A 13 -5.00 -18.47 -13.65
N SER A 14 -4.27 -18.99 -12.66
CA SER A 14 -2.80 -18.90 -12.62
C SER A 14 -2.12 -19.41 -13.89
N SER A 15 -2.76 -20.35 -14.61
CA SER A 15 -2.34 -20.85 -15.92
C SER A 15 -2.32 -19.80 -17.04
N SER A 16 -2.84 -18.59 -16.82
CA SER A 16 -2.76 -17.47 -17.77
C SER A 16 -1.62 -16.50 -17.46
N LEU A 17 -0.76 -16.80 -16.48
CA LEU A 17 0.38 -15.97 -16.08
C LEU A 17 1.68 -16.74 -16.30
N PRO A 18 2.29 -16.62 -17.50
CA PRO A 18 3.54 -17.31 -17.81
C PRO A 18 4.65 -16.97 -16.80
N GLY A 19 5.32 -17.99 -16.27
CA GLY A 19 6.47 -17.82 -15.37
C GLY A 19 6.15 -17.82 -13.88
N VAL A 20 4.87 -17.95 -13.49
CA VAL A 20 4.47 -18.05 -12.07
C VAL A 20 4.51 -19.50 -11.58
N GLU A 21 4.61 -20.48 -12.46
CA GLU A 21 4.58 -21.91 -12.15
C GLU A 21 5.70 -22.31 -11.17
N ALA A 22 6.91 -21.80 -11.38
CA ALA A 22 8.05 -22.07 -10.50
C ALA A 22 7.81 -21.51 -9.08
N VAL A 23 7.23 -20.31 -8.97
CA VAL A 23 6.92 -19.66 -7.69
C VAL A 23 5.81 -20.41 -6.96
N LEU A 24 4.78 -20.86 -7.68
CA LEU A 24 3.69 -21.66 -7.11
C LEU A 24 4.19 -23.03 -6.63
N ALA A 25 5.06 -23.68 -7.41
CA ALA A 25 5.69 -24.94 -7.05
C ALA A 25 6.58 -24.81 -5.81
N GLU A 26 7.42 -23.78 -5.73
CA GLU A 26 8.25 -23.48 -4.56
C GLU A 26 7.39 -23.18 -3.32
N ALA A 27 6.29 -22.44 -3.50
CA ALA A 27 5.32 -22.17 -2.44
C ALA A 27 4.43 -23.37 -2.07
N GLY A 28 4.52 -24.49 -2.81
CA GLY A 28 3.72 -25.69 -2.57
C GLY A 28 2.22 -25.51 -2.80
N VAL A 29 1.81 -24.53 -3.61
CA VAL A 29 0.41 -24.22 -3.90
C VAL A 29 0.09 -24.43 -5.37
N ALA A 30 -1.08 -25.01 -5.67
CA ALA A 30 -1.51 -25.22 -7.06
C ALA A 30 -1.93 -23.91 -7.75
N THR A 31 -2.50 -22.98 -6.98
CA THR A 31 -2.98 -21.68 -7.46
C THR A 31 -2.75 -20.63 -6.38
N ALA A 32 -2.50 -19.39 -6.78
CA ALA A 32 -2.49 -18.28 -5.84
C ALA A 32 -3.93 -18.01 -5.37
N PRO A 33 -4.14 -17.71 -4.07
CA PRO A 33 -5.45 -17.36 -3.58
C PRO A 33 -5.92 -16.02 -4.18
N ALA A 34 -7.22 -15.88 -4.41
CA ALA A 34 -7.79 -14.56 -4.71
C ALA A 34 -7.78 -13.70 -3.44
N ALA A 35 -7.38 -12.43 -3.58
CA ALA A 35 -7.39 -11.45 -2.50
C ALA A 35 -8.24 -10.24 -2.86
N ARG A 36 -8.81 -9.59 -1.84
CA ARG A 36 -9.29 -8.21 -1.95
C ARG A 36 -8.07 -7.31 -2.10
N ARG A 37 -8.06 -6.48 -3.13
CA ARG A 37 -6.90 -5.67 -3.52
C ARG A 37 -7.22 -4.20 -3.32
N ALA A 38 -6.34 -3.48 -2.66
CA ALA A 38 -6.32 -2.02 -2.67
C ALA A 38 -5.02 -1.55 -3.34
N VAL A 39 -5.14 -0.65 -4.31
CA VAL A 39 -4.03 -0.06 -5.05
C VAL A 39 -4.09 1.45 -4.84
N LEU A 40 -3.06 1.97 -4.18
CA LEU A 40 -2.93 3.38 -3.82
C LEU A 40 -1.70 3.92 -4.54
N VAL A 41 -1.90 4.81 -5.50
CA VAL A 41 -0.81 5.41 -6.28
C VAL A 41 -0.66 6.86 -5.84
N GLY A 42 0.47 7.19 -5.22
CA GLY A 42 0.67 8.49 -4.58
C GLY A 42 0.72 9.68 -5.53
N THR A 43 0.99 9.45 -6.81
CA THR A 43 0.90 10.47 -7.88
C THR A 43 -0.52 10.69 -8.37
N ASP A 44 -1.39 9.68 -8.25
CA ASP A 44 -2.79 9.75 -8.72
C ASP A 44 -3.71 10.27 -7.62
N LEU A 45 -3.38 9.99 -6.36
CA LEU A 45 -4.07 10.53 -5.20
C LEU A 45 -3.61 11.98 -4.96
N SER A 46 -4.56 12.92 -4.98
CA SER A 46 -4.29 14.32 -4.65
C SER A 46 -4.63 14.60 -3.18
N PRO A 47 -3.65 14.90 -2.31
CA PRO A 47 -3.91 15.24 -0.90
C PRO A 47 -4.81 16.48 -0.71
N GLY A 48 -4.86 17.33 -1.73
CA GLY A 48 -5.63 18.57 -1.75
C GLY A 48 -7.09 18.41 -2.18
N GLN A 49 -7.50 17.22 -2.66
CA GLN A 49 -8.81 17.02 -3.26
C GLN A 49 -9.66 16.01 -2.51
N VAL A 50 -10.97 16.22 -2.57
CA VAL A 50 -11.97 15.32 -2.04
C VAL A 50 -12.60 14.57 -3.20
N HIS A 51 -12.59 13.24 -3.14
CA HIS A 51 -13.11 12.39 -4.22
C HIS A 51 -14.45 11.79 -3.80
N THR A 52 -15.48 11.95 -4.63
CA THR A 52 -16.78 11.32 -4.38
C THR A 52 -16.94 10.10 -5.29
N LYS A 53 -17.26 8.96 -4.69
CA LYS A 53 -17.49 7.69 -5.38
C LYS A 53 -18.93 7.63 -5.92
N PRO A 54 -19.22 6.73 -6.88
CA PRO A 54 -20.56 6.62 -7.48
C PRO A 54 -21.70 6.37 -6.48
N ASP A 55 -21.40 5.76 -5.32
CA ASP A 55 -22.37 5.48 -4.25
C ASP A 55 -22.57 6.65 -3.27
N GLY A 56 -21.95 7.82 -3.56
CA GLY A 56 -21.98 9.02 -2.74
C GLY A 56 -20.93 9.06 -1.63
N THR A 57 -20.08 8.04 -1.49
CA THR A 57 -19.02 8.03 -0.48
C THR A 57 -17.97 9.10 -0.78
N THR A 58 -17.76 10.02 0.16
CA THR A 58 -16.80 11.12 0.03
C THR A 58 -15.49 10.78 0.74
N ILE A 59 -14.40 10.66 -0.02
CA ILE A 59 -13.08 10.25 0.44
C ILE A 59 -12.12 11.44 0.42
N ARG A 60 -11.35 11.61 1.49
CA ARG A 60 -10.36 12.69 1.64
C ARG A 60 -8.93 12.18 1.73
N THR A 61 -8.75 10.92 2.13
CA THR A 61 -7.45 10.41 2.58
C THR A 61 -7.10 9.08 1.95
N MET A 62 -5.81 8.74 2.00
CA MET A 62 -5.28 7.45 1.54
C MET A 62 -5.91 6.26 2.28
N TRP A 63 -6.23 6.40 3.58
CA TRP A 63 -6.90 5.33 4.33
C TRP A 63 -8.41 5.23 4.04
N GLY A 64 -9.06 6.34 3.70
CA GLY A 64 -10.42 6.32 3.18
C GLY A 64 -10.50 5.57 1.85
N GLU A 65 -9.56 5.85 0.94
CA GLU A 65 -9.45 5.15 -0.34
C GLU A 65 -9.16 3.65 -0.15
N LEU A 66 -8.20 3.32 0.72
CA LEU A 66 -7.88 1.94 1.11
C LEU A 66 -9.14 1.17 1.53
N ALA A 67 -9.88 1.72 2.49
CA ALA A 67 -11.03 1.04 3.07
C ALA A 67 -12.17 0.89 2.07
N TYR A 68 -12.39 1.92 1.24
CA TYR A 68 -13.37 1.86 0.15
C TYR A 68 -13.01 0.81 -0.91
N GLN A 69 -11.75 0.71 -1.33
CA GLN A 69 -11.36 -0.32 -2.31
C GLN A 69 -11.50 -1.74 -1.76
N LEU A 70 -11.26 -1.95 -0.46
CA LEU A 70 -11.39 -3.27 0.16
C LEU A 70 -12.84 -3.70 0.41
N GLY A 71 -13.70 -2.78 0.86
CA GLY A 71 -15.03 -3.09 1.36
C GLY A 71 -16.16 -2.18 0.87
N GLY A 72 -15.93 -1.32 -0.11
CA GLY A 72 -16.88 -0.31 -0.56
C GLY A 72 -17.31 0.61 0.57
N LYS A 73 -18.60 0.99 0.58
CA LYS A 73 -19.20 1.82 1.62
C LYS A 73 -19.06 1.24 3.03
N GLU A 74 -19.19 -0.08 3.18
CA GLU A 74 -19.07 -0.75 4.48
C GLU A 74 -17.64 -0.73 5.01
N GLY A 75 -16.66 -0.93 4.13
CA GLY A 75 -15.24 -0.78 4.47
C GLY A 75 -14.91 0.65 4.88
N TYR A 76 -15.35 1.63 4.07
CA TYR A 76 -15.17 3.05 4.37
C TYR A 76 -15.80 3.44 5.72
N ALA A 77 -16.97 2.91 6.06
CA ALA A 77 -17.66 3.24 7.31
C ALA A 77 -16.80 3.00 8.56
N LEU A 78 -15.90 2.00 8.54
CA LEU A 78 -14.96 1.72 9.64
C LEU A 78 -13.96 2.86 9.88
N VAL A 79 -13.60 3.61 8.84
CA VAL A 79 -12.59 4.68 8.90
C VAL A 79 -13.18 6.06 8.63
N ALA A 80 -14.50 6.18 8.49
CA ALA A 80 -15.16 7.41 8.06
C ALA A 80 -14.83 8.61 8.96
N ASP A 81 -14.76 8.41 10.28
CA ASP A 81 -14.42 9.47 11.23
C ASP A 81 -12.96 9.90 11.15
N SER A 82 -12.07 8.96 10.85
CA SER A 82 -10.64 9.21 10.59
C SER A 82 -10.44 9.95 9.28
N ASP A 83 -11.14 9.55 8.21
CA ASP A 83 -11.14 10.23 6.91
C ASP A 83 -11.65 11.67 7.02
N ARG A 84 -12.82 11.89 7.66
CA ARG A 84 -13.39 13.24 7.83
C ARG A 84 -12.49 14.19 8.63
N ARG A 85 -11.77 13.67 9.63
CA ARG A 85 -10.88 14.44 10.50
C ARG A 85 -9.43 14.49 10.00
N ALA A 86 -9.15 13.88 8.86
CA ALA A 86 -7.80 13.74 8.33
C ALA A 86 -6.79 13.23 9.37
N THR A 87 -7.23 12.33 10.27
CA THR A 87 -6.42 11.76 11.34
C THR A 87 -6.32 10.25 11.12
N SER A 88 -5.10 9.71 11.18
CA SER A 88 -4.84 8.29 10.93
C SER A 88 -5.76 7.38 11.76
N PRO A 89 -6.38 6.35 11.17
CA PRO A 89 -7.09 5.33 11.93
C PRO A 89 -6.12 4.49 12.77
N GLY A 90 -6.58 4.03 13.94
CA GLY A 90 -5.81 3.13 14.78
C GLY A 90 -5.58 1.76 14.13
N SER A 91 -4.49 1.09 14.52
CA SER A 91 -4.13 -0.23 13.98
C SER A 91 -5.20 -1.30 14.25
N ASP A 92 -5.97 -1.19 15.35
CA ASP A 92 -7.10 -2.09 15.64
C ASP A 92 -8.21 -1.99 14.58
N VAL A 93 -8.57 -0.77 14.18
CA VAL A 93 -9.60 -0.52 13.16
C VAL A 93 -9.14 -1.04 11.80
N LEU A 94 -7.89 -0.79 11.45
CA LEU A 94 -7.31 -1.31 10.20
C LEU A 94 -7.21 -2.85 10.22
N ALA A 95 -6.82 -3.45 11.36
CA ALA A 95 -6.76 -4.91 11.49
C ALA A 95 -8.15 -5.55 11.42
N GLU A 96 -9.18 -4.88 11.93
CA GLU A 96 -10.56 -5.29 11.76
C GLU A 96 -11.00 -5.23 10.30
N LEU A 97 -10.75 -4.12 9.60
CA LEU A 97 -10.99 -3.96 8.17
C LEU A 97 -10.32 -5.11 7.38
N PHE A 98 -9.06 -5.41 7.66
CA PHE A 98 -8.33 -6.49 6.99
C PHE A 98 -8.91 -7.87 7.29
N ARG A 99 -9.26 -8.17 8.54
CA ARG A 99 -9.88 -9.45 8.90
C ARG A 99 -11.25 -9.65 8.24
N ARG A 100 -12.07 -8.61 8.16
CA ARG A 100 -13.40 -8.65 7.51
C ARG A 100 -13.31 -8.94 6.01
N HIS A 101 -12.23 -8.52 5.36
CA HIS A 101 -12.06 -8.63 3.90
C HIS A 101 -10.93 -9.58 3.48
N ALA A 102 -10.39 -10.39 4.40
CA ALA A 102 -9.29 -11.31 4.13
C ALA A 102 -9.66 -12.40 3.10
N PRO A 103 -8.73 -12.83 2.22
CA PRO A 103 -7.34 -12.36 2.11
C PRO A 103 -7.23 -10.94 1.53
N VAL A 104 -6.26 -10.15 2.02
CA VAL A 104 -6.05 -8.76 1.61
C VAL A 104 -4.64 -8.56 1.02
N LEU A 105 -4.58 -7.86 -0.10
CA LEU A 105 -3.35 -7.33 -0.70
C LEU A 105 -3.47 -5.81 -0.83
N VAL A 106 -2.60 -5.08 -0.13
CA VAL A 106 -2.47 -3.62 -0.25
C VAL A 106 -1.20 -3.31 -1.02
N LEU A 107 -1.33 -2.57 -2.12
CA LEU A 107 -0.23 -2.09 -2.95
C LEU A 107 -0.20 -0.57 -2.86
N ILE A 108 0.90 0.00 -2.37
CA ILE A 108 1.08 1.44 -2.25
C ILE A 108 2.28 1.86 -3.08
N ASP A 109 2.03 2.49 -4.21
CA ASP A 109 3.06 3.02 -5.08
C ASP A 109 3.26 4.52 -4.83
N GLU A 110 4.49 5.02 -4.97
CA GLU A 110 4.82 6.45 -4.89
C GLU A 110 4.35 7.13 -3.59
N TRP A 111 4.39 6.43 -2.45
CA TRP A 111 3.90 6.99 -1.17
C TRP A 111 4.69 8.24 -0.76
N VAL A 112 6.00 8.26 -0.96
CA VAL A 112 6.80 9.47 -0.66
C VAL A 112 6.34 10.67 -1.49
N ALA A 113 5.96 10.47 -2.76
CA ALA A 113 5.46 11.54 -3.61
C ALA A 113 4.12 12.12 -3.12
N TYR A 114 3.27 11.29 -2.50
CA TYR A 114 2.07 11.74 -1.80
C TYR A 114 2.42 12.47 -0.50
N ALA A 115 3.20 11.84 0.38
CA ALA A 115 3.48 12.34 1.72
C ALA A 115 4.23 13.69 1.72
N ARG A 116 5.15 13.90 0.77
CA ARG A 116 5.91 15.17 0.66
C ARG A 116 5.02 16.39 0.40
N GLN A 117 3.84 16.19 -0.21
CA GLN A 117 2.89 17.27 -0.46
C GLN A 117 2.16 17.73 0.82
N CYS A 118 2.14 16.90 1.86
CA CYS A 118 1.52 17.20 3.15
C CYS A 118 2.50 17.90 4.14
N VAL A 119 3.78 18.02 3.78
CA VAL A 119 4.80 18.61 4.67
C VAL A 119 4.54 20.11 4.83
N GLY A 120 4.42 20.56 6.09
CA GLY A 120 4.14 21.96 6.43
C GLY A 120 2.72 22.43 6.06
N LYS A 121 1.82 21.53 5.69
CA LYS A 121 0.41 21.83 5.38
C LYS A 121 -0.49 21.48 6.56
N ASN A 122 -1.46 22.34 6.86
CA ASN A 122 -2.46 22.13 7.91
C ASN A 122 -3.89 22.34 7.42
N ASP A 123 -4.06 22.76 6.16
CA ASP A 123 -5.30 23.27 5.57
C ASP A 123 -5.75 22.45 4.34
N ILE A 124 -5.22 21.23 4.18
CA ILE A 124 -5.59 20.32 3.09
C ILE A 124 -6.47 19.16 3.57
N PRO A 125 -7.37 18.61 2.72
CA PRO A 125 -8.27 17.51 3.10
C PRO A 125 -7.58 16.26 3.64
N ALA A 126 -6.39 15.92 3.12
CA ALA A 126 -5.64 14.74 3.56
C ALA A 126 -4.93 14.91 4.91
N GLY A 127 -4.97 16.10 5.51
CA GLY A 127 -4.26 16.40 6.75
C GLY A 127 -2.78 16.70 6.53
N ASN A 128 -2.00 16.61 7.60
CA ASN A 128 -0.59 16.97 7.58
C ASN A 128 0.33 15.74 7.44
N PHE A 129 1.62 15.98 7.31
CA PHE A 129 2.62 14.92 7.18
C PHE A 129 2.69 13.94 8.38
N ASP A 130 2.52 14.42 9.62
CA ASP A 130 2.59 13.56 10.80
C ASP A 130 1.50 12.47 10.81
N THR A 131 0.35 12.77 10.20
CA THR A 131 -0.72 11.78 10.01
C THR A 131 -0.30 10.66 9.04
N GLN A 132 0.57 10.94 8.07
CA GLN A 132 1.09 9.93 7.13
C GLN A 132 2.05 8.97 7.80
N ALA A 133 2.96 9.48 8.63
CA ALA A 133 3.87 8.65 9.44
C ALA A 133 3.09 7.76 10.41
N SER A 134 2.09 8.35 11.09
CA SER A 134 1.18 7.61 11.98
C SER A 134 0.38 6.54 11.24
N PHE A 135 -0.05 6.82 10.01
CA PHE A 135 -0.75 5.86 9.17
C PHE A 135 0.14 4.72 8.72
N ALA A 136 1.38 4.98 8.32
CA ALA A 136 2.35 3.93 7.97
C ALA A 136 2.59 2.97 9.14
N GLN A 137 2.73 3.50 10.37
CA GLN A 137 2.89 2.67 11.56
C GLN A 137 1.62 1.86 11.84
N ALA A 138 0.45 2.50 11.83
CA ALA A 138 -0.82 1.82 12.08
C ALA A 138 -1.10 0.72 11.04
N LEU A 139 -0.82 0.99 9.77
CA LEU A 139 -0.99 0.07 8.65
C LEU A 139 -0.12 -1.17 8.78
N THR A 140 1.17 -0.98 9.08
CA THR A 140 2.13 -2.08 9.20
C THR A 140 1.85 -2.94 10.43
N GLU A 141 1.49 -2.34 11.57
CA GLU A 141 1.08 -3.07 12.76
C GLU A 141 -0.26 -3.82 12.57
N ALA A 142 -1.22 -3.22 11.85
CA ALA A 142 -2.46 -3.88 11.50
C ALA A 142 -2.23 -5.11 10.61
N ALA A 143 -1.34 -5.00 9.62
CA ALA A 143 -0.99 -6.10 8.73
C ALA A 143 -0.32 -7.27 9.48
N LYS A 144 0.54 -6.99 10.47
CA LYS A 144 1.12 -8.04 11.34
C LYS A 144 0.05 -8.79 12.14
N ARG A 145 -0.99 -8.08 12.58
CA ARG A 145 -2.03 -8.62 13.46
C ARG A 145 -3.21 -9.26 12.72
N ALA A 146 -3.34 -9.01 11.42
CA ALA A 146 -4.42 -9.54 10.59
C ALA A 146 -3.92 -10.69 9.68
N PRO A 147 -4.23 -11.95 10.01
CA PRO A 147 -3.82 -13.09 9.18
C PRO A 147 -4.28 -12.95 7.73
N ARG A 148 -3.45 -13.41 6.78
CA ARG A 148 -3.71 -13.33 5.33
C ARG A 148 -3.81 -11.89 4.80
N THR A 149 -3.00 -11.00 5.36
CA THR A 149 -2.82 -9.62 4.89
C THR A 149 -1.40 -9.42 4.42
N LEU A 150 -1.23 -8.87 3.23
CA LEU A 150 0.05 -8.43 2.70
C LEU A 150 -0.01 -6.95 2.34
N VAL A 151 0.93 -6.17 2.86
CA VAL A 151 1.14 -4.77 2.48
C VAL A 151 2.47 -4.68 1.76
N VAL A 152 2.45 -4.13 0.55
CA VAL A 152 3.64 -3.86 -0.26
C VAL A 152 3.64 -2.38 -0.60
N ALA A 153 4.72 -1.70 -0.27
CA ALA A 153 4.91 -0.28 -0.59
C ALA A 153 6.19 -0.09 -1.40
N SER A 154 6.18 0.84 -2.36
CA SER A 154 7.39 1.31 -3.02
C SER A 154 7.94 2.49 -2.23
N ILE A 155 9.22 2.39 -1.90
CA ILE A 155 9.95 3.43 -1.19
C ILE A 155 11.18 3.75 -2.03
N PRO A 156 11.38 5.02 -2.42
CA PRO A 156 12.53 5.45 -3.19
C PRO A 156 13.86 4.95 -2.62
N ALA A 157 14.74 4.51 -3.51
CA ALA A 157 16.03 3.96 -3.08
C ALA A 157 16.90 5.07 -2.50
N SER A 158 16.86 6.26 -3.11
CA SER A 158 17.76 7.38 -2.80
C SER A 158 17.04 8.70 -2.52
N ARG A 159 17.76 9.65 -1.90
CA ARG A 159 17.29 11.03 -1.65
C ARG A 159 17.16 11.85 -2.94
N ILE A 160 17.87 11.45 -4.00
CA ILE A 160 17.88 12.17 -5.28
C ILE A 160 16.48 12.11 -5.95
N GLU A 161 15.76 11.01 -5.73
CA GLU A 161 14.45 10.73 -6.33
C GLU A 161 13.29 11.52 -5.69
N VAL A 162 13.44 12.01 -4.45
CA VAL A 162 12.30 12.51 -3.64
C VAL A 162 12.07 14.01 -3.73
N GLY A 163 13.02 14.75 -4.29
CA GLY A 163 12.90 16.16 -4.65
C GLY A 163 12.77 17.12 -3.45
N GLY A 164 13.90 17.68 -3.03
CA GLY A 164 13.96 18.73 -1.99
C GLY A 164 13.77 18.21 -0.55
N GLN A 165 13.92 19.11 0.42
CA GLN A 165 13.93 18.78 1.87
C GLN A 165 12.66 18.06 2.34
N ASN A 166 11.49 18.45 1.83
CA ASN A 166 10.22 17.81 2.18
C ASN A 166 10.17 16.34 1.72
N GLY A 167 10.75 16.05 0.55
CA GLY A 167 10.88 14.68 0.05
C GLY A 167 11.82 13.84 0.90
N GLU A 168 12.93 14.42 1.35
CA GLU A 168 13.91 13.75 2.21
C GLU A 168 13.32 13.41 3.58
N HIS A 169 12.61 14.35 4.21
CA HIS A 169 11.90 14.11 5.47
C HIS A 169 10.84 13.00 5.32
N ALA A 170 10.07 13.02 4.23
CA ALA A 170 9.07 11.99 3.95
C ALA A 170 9.69 10.62 3.74
N LEU A 171 10.81 10.55 3.02
CA LEU A 171 11.56 9.34 2.77
C LEU A 171 12.08 8.72 4.07
N GLU A 172 12.73 9.52 4.91
CA GLU A 172 13.31 9.05 6.18
C GLU A 172 12.23 8.50 7.12
N ALA A 173 11.11 9.21 7.28
CA ALA A 173 10.02 8.76 8.15
C ALA A 173 9.43 7.42 7.68
N LEU A 174 9.11 7.29 6.38
CA LEU A 174 8.52 6.07 5.84
C LEU A 174 9.53 4.91 5.85
N LYS A 175 10.80 5.14 5.47
CA LYS A 175 11.84 4.11 5.56
C LYS A 175 11.97 3.55 6.98
N ASN A 176 12.02 4.43 7.98
CA ASN A 176 12.15 4.02 9.38
C ASN A 176 11.00 3.13 9.85
N VAL A 177 9.76 3.40 9.42
CA VAL A 177 8.61 2.55 9.78
C VAL A 177 8.74 1.16 9.15
N PHE A 178 9.02 1.09 7.85
CA PHE A 178 9.08 -0.17 7.12
C PHE A 178 10.29 -1.04 7.50
N GLU A 179 11.44 -0.44 7.82
CA GLU A 179 12.63 -1.18 8.27
C GLU A 179 12.41 -1.84 9.64
N ARG A 180 11.64 -1.23 10.54
CA ARG A 180 11.32 -1.79 11.87
C ARG A 180 10.38 -2.98 11.84
N VAL A 181 9.69 -3.22 10.72
CA VAL A 181 8.65 -4.27 10.60
C VAL A 181 9.25 -5.65 10.28
N GLY A 182 10.57 -5.76 10.11
CA GLY A 182 11.31 -7.02 10.21
C GLY A 182 11.40 -7.84 8.92
N LYS A 183 10.60 -7.53 7.89
CA LYS A 183 10.78 -8.02 6.52
C LYS A 183 10.60 -6.89 5.50
N ALA A 184 11.51 -5.92 5.51
CA ALA A 184 11.68 -5.03 4.37
C ALA A 184 12.27 -5.86 3.21
N TRP A 185 11.42 -6.45 2.37
CA TRP A 185 11.88 -7.09 1.14
C TRP A 185 12.22 -5.99 0.14
N ARG A 186 13.52 -5.71 -0.01
CA ARG A 186 14.01 -4.87 -1.10
C ARG A 186 13.94 -5.72 -2.38
N PRO A 187 13.29 -5.25 -3.46
CA PRO A 187 13.43 -5.89 -4.75
C PRO A 187 14.93 -5.96 -5.09
N ALA A 188 15.36 -7.10 -5.63
CA ALA A 188 16.69 -7.32 -6.19
C ALA A 188 17.26 -6.05 -6.85
N SER A 189 18.46 -5.64 -6.44
CA SER A 189 19.21 -4.57 -7.12
C SER A 189 19.55 -5.02 -8.55
N ALA A 190 19.86 -4.07 -9.44
CA ALA A 190 20.16 -4.34 -10.85
C ALA A 190 21.25 -5.43 -11.05
N ASP A 191 22.10 -5.66 -10.06
CA ASP A 191 23.14 -6.69 -10.07
C ASP A 191 22.59 -8.14 -9.95
N GLU A 192 21.39 -8.34 -9.39
CA GLU A 192 20.71 -9.65 -9.36
C GLU A 192 19.84 -9.91 -10.60
N GLY A 193 19.62 -8.89 -11.45
CA GLY A 193 18.91 -9.05 -12.73
C GLY A 193 19.68 -9.91 -13.75
N PHE A 194 20.99 -10.05 -13.58
CA PHE A 194 21.85 -10.82 -14.49
C PHE A 194 21.73 -12.34 -14.34
N GLU A 195 21.26 -12.85 -13.20
CA GLU A 195 21.01 -14.29 -13.02
C GLU A 195 19.73 -14.75 -13.76
N ILE A 196 18.77 -13.84 -13.99
CA ILE A 196 17.51 -14.17 -14.70
C ILE A 196 17.72 -14.31 -16.21
N VAL A 197 18.72 -13.64 -16.79
CA VAL A 197 19.01 -13.71 -18.24
C VAL A 197 19.84 -14.95 -18.62
N ARG A 198 20.50 -15.62 -17.67
CA ARG A 198 21.35 -16.79 -17.97
C ARG A 198 20.62 -18.13 -18.15
N ARG A 199 19.30 -18.21 -17.96
CA ARG A 199 18.52 -19.44 -18.23
C ARG A 199 17.99 -19.56 -19.68
N ARG A 200 18.46 -18.71 -20.60
CA ARG A 200 18.08 -18.76 -22.03
C ARG A 200 19.24 -19.01 -23.00
N LEU A 201 20.37 -19.51 -22.52
CA LEU A 201 21.39 -20.15 -23.36
C LEU A 201 21.64 -21.56 -22.81
#